data_AF-W9BTP0-F1
#
_entry.id   AF-W9BTP0-F1
#
_cell.length_a   1.000
_cell.length_b   1.000
_cell.length_c   1.000
_cell.angle_alpha   90.00
_cell.angle_beta   90.00
_cell.angle_gamma   90.00
#
_symmetry.space_group_name_H-M   'P 1'
#
loop_
_entity.id
_entity.type
_entity.pdbx_description
1 polymer ?
#
loop_
_entity_poly.entity_id
_entity_poly.type
_entity_poly.pdbx_seq_one_letter_code
_entity_poly.pdbx_strand_id
1 'polypeptide(L)' 'MARFFGSVSKTRAVSASALAALSFALSSCGPAENDPGQGGVTVGEARALDEAAEMLDERQANPDAATQPQAEAPAAASDR' A
#
# COMPACT_ATOMS: atom_id res chain seq x y z
N MET A 1 -23.36 -42.96 27.55
CA MET A 1 -22.46 -42.32 28.54
C MET A 1 -21.37 -41.57 27.78
N ALA A 2 -21.39 -40.25 27.88
CA ALA A 2 -20.70 -39.31 27.00
C ALA A 2 -19.20 -39.18 27.31
N ARG A 3 -18.31 -39.48 26.35
CA ARG A 3 -16.86 -39.18 26.45
C ARG A 3 -16.17 -38.70 25.17
N PHE A 4 -16.86 -38.57 24.03
CA PHE A 4 -16.22 -38.18 22.74
C PHE A 4 -16.24 -36.67 22.42
N PHE A 5 -17.05 -35.86 23.11
CA PHE A 5 -17.22 -34.44 22.78
C PHE A 5 -16.09 -33.52 23.27
N GLY A 6 -15.21 -33.99 24.17
CA GLY A 6 -14.15 -33.16 24.76
C GLY A 6 -12.87 -33.04 23.92
N SER A 7 -12.53 -34.07 23.14
CA SER A 7 -11.28 -34.08 22.36
C SER A 7 -11.39 -33.29 21.06
N VAL A 8 -12.52 -33.41 20.35
CA VAL A 8 -12.78 -32.73 19.07
C VAL A 8 -12.78 -31.20 19.20
N SER A 9 -13.24 -30.69 20.34
CA SER A 9 -13.24 -29.24 20.64
C SER A 9 -11.84 -28.67 20.81
N LYS A 10 -10.91 -29.45 21.39
CA LYS A 10 -9.52 -29.05 21.63
C LYS A 10 -8.70 -29.05 20.34
N THR A 11 -8.96 -30.01 19.44
CA THR A 11 -8.36 -30.03 18.09
C THR A 11 -8.88 -28.90 17.20
N ARG A 12 -10.17 -28.54 17.30
CA ARG A 12 -10.73 -27.39 16.57
C ARG A 12 -10.17 -26.04 17.04
N ALA A 13 -9.97 -25.87 18.35
CA ALA A 13 -9.40 -24.64 18.90
C ALA A 13 -7.94 -24.43 18.46
N VAL A 14 -7.13 -25.49 18.42
CA VAL A 14 -5.74 -25.41 17.92
C VAL A 14 -5.70 -25.15 16.42
N SER A 15 -6.59 -25.77 15.64
CA SER A 15 -6.68 -25.55 14.19
C SER A 15 -7.15 -24.14 13.82
N ALA A 16 -8.14 -23.59 14.54
CA ALA A 16 -8.60 -22.22 14.34
C ALA A 16 -7.51 -21.17 14.71
N SER A 17 -6.76 -21.42 15.78
CA SER A 17 -5.67 -20.53 16.19
C SER A 17 -4.47 -20.58 15.23
N ALA A 18 -4.19 -21.74 14.63
CA ALA A 18 -3.16 -21.88 13.60
C ALA A 18 -3.55 -21.20 12.29
N LEU A 19 -4.82 -21.30 11.88
CA LEU A 19 -5.34 -20.59 10.70
C LEU A 19 -5.26 -19.07 10.88
N ALA A 20 -5.67 -18.55 12.05
CA ALA A 20 -5.62 -17.12 12.33
C ALA A 20 -4.19 -16.56 12.34
N ALA A 21 -3.23 -17.32 12.88
CA ALA A 21 -1.81 -16.94 12.87
C ALA A 21 -1.23 -16.93 11.45
N LEU A 22 -1.64 -17.88 10.59
CA LEU A 22 -1.20 -17.94 9.20
C LEU A 22 -1.78 -16.80 8.35
N SER A 23 -3.03 -16.38 8.60
CA SER A 23 -3.63 -15.22 7.94
C SER A 23 -2.93 -13.90 8.29
N PHE A 24 -2.49 -13.73 9.54
CA PHE A 24 -1.70 -12.56 9.94
C PHE A 24 -0.30 -12.55 9.31
N ALA A 25 0.32 -13.72 9.16
CA ALA A 25 1.63 -13.85 8.49
C ALA A 25 1.56 -13.52 6.99
N LEU A 26 0.46 -13.88 6.30
CA LEU A 26 0.27 -13.53 4.88
C LEU A 26 -0.03 -12.03 4.67
N SER A 27 -0.62 -11.34 5.65
CA SER A 27 -0.84 -9.88 5.56
C SER A 27 0.46 -9.07 5.59
N SER A 28 1.57 -9.66 6.02
CA SER A 28 2.91 -9.07 5.91
C SER A 28 3.56 -9.32 4.55
N CYS A 29 2.96 -10.17 3.71
CA CYS A 29 3.41 -10.45 2.35
C CYS A 29 2.62 -9.57 1.37
N GLY A 30 2.58 -8.27 1.64
CA GLY A 30 2.13 -7.27 0.67
C GLY A 30 3.23 -6.98 -0.34
N PRO A 31 2.90 -6.46 -1.53
CA PRO A 31 3.89 -6.04 -2.52
C PRO A 31 4.86 -5.05 -1.88
N ALA A 32 6.16 -5.32 -1.97
CA ALA A 32 7.17 -4.36 -1.57
C ALA A 32 7.14 -3.16 -2.54
N GLU A 33 7.57 -1.99 -2.08
CA GLU A 33 7.63 -0.78 -2.92
C GLU A 33 8.45 -0.99 -4.20
N ASN A 34 9.46 -1.88 -4.18
CA ASN A 34 10.30 -2.25 -5.33
C ASN A 34 9.80 -3.46 -6.12
N ASP A 35 8.70 -4.10 -5.69
CA ASP A 35 8.18 -5.24 -6.43
C ASP A 35 7.70 -4.79 -7.81
N PRO A 36 7.94 -5.59 -8.86
CA PRO A 36 7.47 -5.27 -10.20
C PRO A 36 5.94 -5.19 -10.20
N GLY A 37 5.42 -3.98 -10.40
CA GLY A 37 4.00 -3.68 -10.48
C GLY A 37 3.47 -3.78 -11.91
N GLN A 38 2.20 -3.41 -12.05
CA GLN A 38 1.52 -3.45 -13.34
C GLN A 38 2.09 -2.38 -14.28
N GLY A 39 2.37 -2.75 -15.54
CA GLY A 39 2.92 -1.82 -16.53
C GLY A 39 4.44 -1.64 -16.48
N GLY A 40 5.16 -2.46 -15.70
CA GLY A 40 6.62 -2.42 -15.63
C GLY A 40 7.20 -1.34 -14.72
N VAL A 41 6.33 -0.63 -13.99
CA VAL A 41 6.70 0.25 -12.87
C VAL A 41 6.56 -0.50 -11.56
N THR A 42 7.39 -0.19 -10.59
CA THR A 42 7.28 -0.71 -9.23
C THR A 42 6.06 -0.12 -8.52
N VAL A 43 5.65 -0.76 -7.43
CA VAL A 43 4.50 -0.30 -6.63
C VAL A 43 4.73 1.11 -6.08
N GLY A 44 5.95 1.39 -5.62
CA GLY A 44 6.32 2.72 -5.12
C GLY A 44 6.40 3.76 -6.22
N GLU A 45 6.90 3.40 -7.41
CA GLU A 45 6.87 4.29 -8.57
C GLU A 45 5.43 4.63 -8.97
N ALA A 46 4.53 3.65 -9.05
CA ALA A 46 3.12 3.89 -9.36
C ALA A 46 2.47 4.85 -8.35
N ARG A 47 2.72 4.64 -7.05
CA ARG A 47 2.20 5.52 -5.99
C ARG A 47 2.73 6.95 -6.10
N ALA A 48 4.01 7.12 -6.41
CA ALA A 48 4.60 8.44 -6.60
C ALA A 48 4.03 9.17 -7.83
N LEU A 49 3.70 8.42 -8.90
CA LEU A 49 3.03 8.98 -10.08
C LEU A 49 1.59 9.43 -9.77
N ASP A 50 0.86 8.66 -8.96
CA ASP A 50 -0.50 9.02 -8.53
C ASP A 50 -0.51 10.31 -7.68
N GLU A 51 0.44 10.45 -6.75
CA GLU A 51 0.59 11.68 -5.95
C GLU A 51 0.90 12.89 -6.84
N ALA A 52 1.78 12.73 -7.83
CA ALA A 52 2.07 13.80 -8.78
C ALA A 52 0.83 14.17 -9.62
N ALA A 53 0.02 13.18 -9.99
CA ALA A 53 -1.23 13.40 -10.71
C ALA A 53 -2.25 14.16 -9.85
N GLU A 54 -2.38 13.83 -8.56
CA GLU A 54 -3.26 14.55 -7.63
C GLU A 54 -2.88 16.03 -7.53
N MET A 55 -1.58 16.35 -7.45
CA MET A 55 -1.11 17.74 -7.48
C MET A 55 -1.45 18.45 -8.82
N LEU A 56 -1.48 17.74 -9.94
CA LEU A 56 -1.92 18.29 -11.23
C LEU A 56 -3.44 18.55 -11.22
N ASP A 57 -4.22 17.61 -10.71
CA ASP A 57 -5.67 17.70 -10.65
C ASP A 57 -6.10 18.88 -9.77
N GLU A 58 -5.45 19.10 -8.62
CA GLU A 58 -5.67 20.26 -7.76
C GLU A 58 -5.39 21.59 -8.49
N ARG A 59 -4.30 21.63 -9.28
CA ARG A 59 -3.98 22.82 -10.10
C ARG A 59 -4.99 23.02 -11.22
N GLN A 60 -5.47 21.95 -11.84
CA GLN A 60 -6.48 22.03 -12.89
C GLN A 60 -7.86 22.44 -12.34
N ALA A 61 -8.19 22.05 -11.11
CA ALA A 61 -9.43 22.46 -10.44
C ALA A 61 -9.48 23.97 -10.16
N ASN A 62 -8.32 24.65 -10.12
CA ASN A 62 -8.23 26.11 -9.98
C ASN A 62 -7.39 26.73 -11.12
N PRO A 63 -7.98 26.92 -12.31
CA PRO A 63 -7.27 27.43 -13.49
C PRO A 63 -6.74 28.86 -13.31
N ASP A 64 -7.39 29.67 -12.47
CA ASP A 64 -6.92 31.02 -12.14
C ASP A 64 -5.61 30.99 -11.32
N ALA A 65 -5.47 30.05 -10.37
CA ALA A 65 -4.23 29.82 -9.63
C ALA A 65 -3.12 29.23 -10.51
N ALA A 66 -3.46 28.44 -11.53
CA ALA A 66 -2.50 27.87 -12.47
C ALA A 66 -1.78 28.93 -13.33
N THR A 67 -2.35 30.12 -13.49
CA THR A 67 -1.74 31.25 -14.24
C THR A 67 -0.87 32.13 -13.34
N GLN A 68 -0.90 31.94 -12.02
CA GLN A 68 -0.06 32.75 -11.13
C GLN A 68 1.42 32.33 -11.25
N PRO A 69 2.35 33.31 -11.30
CA PRO A 69 3.77 33.02 -11.33
C PRO A 69 4.15 32.21 -10.09
N GLN A 70 4.54 30.95 -10.29
CA GLN A 70 5.17 30.14 -9.26
C GLN A 70 6.48 30.86 -8.91
N ALA A 71 6.63 31.28 -7.66
CA ALA A 71 7.91 31.82 -7.20
C ALA A 71 8.94 30.70 -7.37
N GLU A 72 9.81 30.85 -8.38
CA GLU A 72 10.85 29.89 -8.74
C GLU A 72 11.60 29.47 -7.47
N ALA A 73 11.34 28.25 -7.00
CA ALA A 73 12.18 27.66 -5.97
C ALA A 73 13.60 27.60 -6.55
N PRO A 74 14.64 28.00 -5.80
CA PRO A 74 15.98 28.05 -6.34
C PRO A 74 16.30 26.66 -6.87
N ALA A 75 16.71 26.59 -8.14
CA ALA A 75 17.24 25.41 -8.81
C ALA A 75 18.51 24.95 -8.09
N ALA A 76 18.35 24.41 -6.88
CA ALA A 76 19.41 23.86 -6.08
C ALA A 76 19.47 22.36 -6.38
N ALA A 77 20.63 21.94 -6.89
CA ALA A 77 21.06 20.56 -7.10
C ALA A 77 20.74 19.89 -8.45
N SER A 78 20.76 20.64 -9.56
CA SER A 78 21.20 20.07 -10.84
C SER A 78 22.71 20.34 -11.02
N ASP A 79 23.50 19.73 -10.14
CA ASP A 79 24.96 19.58 -10.29
C ASP A 79 25.39 18.33 -9.53
N ARG A 80 25.15 17.15 -10.13
CA ARG A 80 25.99 15.96 -9.99
C ARG A 80 25.61 14.88 -10.99
#